data_AF-A0A261UQQ9-F1
#
_entry.id   AF-A0A261UQQ9-F1
#
_cell.length_a   1.000
_cell.length_b   1.000
_cell.length_c   1.000
_cell.angle_alpha   90.00
_cell.angle_beta   90.00
_cell.angle_gamma   90.00
#
_symmetry.space_group_name_H-M   'P 1'
#
loop_
_entity.id
_entity.type
_entity.pdbx_description
1 polymer ?
#
loop_
_entity_poly.entity_id
_entity_poly.type
_entity_poly.pdbx_seq_one_letter_code
_entity_poly.pdbx_strand_id
1 'polypeptide(L)' 'MLAGALYSWKEIAPFVRVGRETWRRRVNAGTAPQPVPMGSRCTRYRGEDVQAWIANPAGYTAAKKRPVRRP' A
#
# COMPACT_ATOMS: atom_id res chain seq x y z
N MET A 1 -3.30 -9.05 7.61
CA MET A 1 -3.19 -9.34 6.16
C MET A 1 -2.08 -10.38 5.97
N LEU A 2 -2.12 -11.19 4.92
CA LEU A 2 -1.06 -12.17 4.67
C LEU A 2 0.20 -11.45 4.18
N ALA A 3 1.32 -11.68 4.86
CA ALA A 3 2.63 -11.22 4.42
C ALA A 3 2.98 -11.89 3.08
N GLY A 4 3.38 -11.10 2.08
CA GLY A 4 3.63 -11.57 0.70
C GLY A 4 2.43 -11.53 -0.25
N ALA A 5 1.20 -11.35 0.25
CA ALA A 5 0.02 -11.20 -0.61
C ALA A 5 -0.14 -9.77 -1.14
N LEU A 6 -0.76 -9.64 -2.31
CA LEU A 6 -1.05 -8.40 -3.00
C LEU A 6 -2.55 -8.08 -2.94
N TYR A 7 -2.89 -6.93 -2.35
CA TYR A 7 -4.26 -6.49 -2.14
C TYR A 7 -4.63 -5.33 -3.06
N SER A 8 -5.86 -5.32 -3.55
CA SER A 8 -6.45 -4.20 -4.28
C SER A 8 -6.89 -3.07 -3.35
N TRP A 9 -7.14 -1.88 -3.92
CA TRP A 9 -7.75 -0.78 -3.18
C TRP A 9 -9.05 -1.19 -2.46
N LYS A 10 -9.93 -1.94 -3.13
CA LYS A 10 -11.22 -2.37 -2.55
C LYS A 10 -11.04 -3.23 -1.30
N GLU A 11 -10.02 -4.07 -1.29
CA GLU A 11 -9.72 -4.94 -0.13
C GLU A 11 -9.13 -4.16 1.03
N ILE A 12 -8.30 -3.15 0.78
CA ILE A 12 -7.66 -2.38 1.86
C ILE A 12 -8.50 -1.21 2.37
N ALA A 13 -9.38 -0.65 1.52
CA ALA A 13 -10.25 0.50 1.82
C ALA A 13 -10.97 0.41 3.18
N PRO A 14 -11.63 -0.70 3.55
CA PRO A 14 -12.31 -0.80 4.85
C PRO A 14 -11.35 -0.74 6.05
N PHE A 15 -10.08 -1.13 5.87
CA PHE A 15 -9.09 -1.17 6.95
C PHE A 15 -8.36 0.16 7.12
N VAL A 16 -8.09 0.87 6.03
CA VAL A 16 -7.30 2.12 6.08
C VAL A 16 -8.12 3.32 6.59
N ARG A 17 -9.45 3.23 6.61
CA ARG A 17 -10.40 4.25 7.11
C ARG A 17 -10.16 5.66 6.54
N VAL A 18 -9.56 5.76 5.35
CA VAL A 18 -9.35 7.01 4.62
C VAL A 18 -9.90 6.89 3.20
N GLY A 19 -10.40 8.00 2.67
CA GLY A 19 -10.87 8.07 1.29
C GLY A 19 -9.75 7.79 0.27
N ARG A 20 -10.15 7.36 -0.93
CA ARG A 20 -9.21 7.01 -2.02
C ARG A 20 -8.30 8.17 -2.43
N GLU A 21 -8.82 9.39 -2.44
CA GLU A 21 -8.04 10.58 -2.75
C GLU A 21 -7.03 10.91 -1.65
N THR A 22 -7.44 10.83 -0.38
CA THR A 22 -6.54 10.99 0.77
C THR A 22 -5.41 9.97 0.74
N TRP A 23 -5.74 8.71 0.44
CA TRP A 23 -4.75 7.67 0.24
C TRP A 23 -3.78 8.01 -0.89
N ARG A 24 -4.28 8.45 -2.05
CA ARG A 24 -3.45 8.87 -3.18
C ARG A 24 -2.51 10.02 -2.81
N ARG A 25 -2.98 11.01 -2.06
CA ARG A 25 -2.14 12.12 -1.55
C ARG A 25 -1.03 11.60 -0.63
N ARG A 26 -1.35 10.67 0.28
CA ARG A 26 -0.37 10.05 1.19
C ARG A 26 0.64 9.17 0.45
N VAL A 27 0.21 8.43 -0.57
CA VAL A 27 1.09 7.65 -1.46
C VAL A 27 2.09 8.58 -2.13
N ASN A 28 1.63 9.70 -2.71
CA ASN A 28 2.50 10.69 -3.33
C ASN A 28 3.46 11.35 -2.31
N ALA A 29 3.01 11.55 -1.08
CA ALA A 29 3.83 12.08 0.02
C ALA A 29 4.77 11.03 0.66
N GLY A 30 4.73 9.77 0.23
CA GLY A 30 5.53 8.68 0.83
C GLY A 30 5.08 8.25 2.23
N THR A 31 3.91 8.70 2.68
CA THR A 31 3.31 8.37 4.00
C THR A 31 2.26 7.26 3.92
N ALA A 32 2.20 6.57 2.78
CA ALA A 32 1.39 5.38 2.57
C ALA A 32 2.14 4.35 1.68
N PRO A 33 1.78 3.06 1.78
CA PRO A 33 2.31 1.98 0.96
C PRO A 33 2.32 2.31 -0.53
N GLN A 34 3.47 2.11 -1.17
CA GLN A 34 3.60 2.37 -2.59
C GLN A 34 2.84 1.33 -3.42
N PRO A 35 2.16 1.76 -4.50
CA PRO A 35 1.44 0.88 -5.39
C PRO A 35 2.43 0.01 -6.18
N VAL A 36 2.22 -1.31 -6.15
CA VAL A 36 2.88 -2.28 -7.03
C VAL A 36 2.09 -2.35 -8.34
N PRO A 37 2.69 -1.98 -9.49
CA PRO A 37 2.03 -2.10 -10.78
C PRO A 37 1.94 -3.58 -11.19
N MET A 38 0.71 -4.08 -11.38
CA MET A 38 0.46 -5.44 -11.87
C MET A 38 0.03 -5.45 -13.36
N GLY A 39 -0.13 -4.26 -13.95
CA GLY A 39 -0.54 -4.04 -15.35
C GLY A 39 -0.99 -2.59 -15.55
N SER A 40 -1.49 -2.23 -16.75
CA SER A 40 -1.76 -0.83 -17.13
C SER A 40 -2.80 -0.09 -16.28
N ARG A 41 -3.67 -0.81 -15.55
CA ARG A 41 -4.74 -0.22 -14.71
C ARG A 41 -4.81 -0.79 -13.29
N CYS A 42 -4.04 -1.82 -12.99
CA CYS A 42 -4.16 -2.59 -11.75
C CYS A 42 -3.03 -2.24 -10.79
N THR A 43 -3.37 -1.44 -9.78
CA THR A 43 -2.52 -1.16 -8.63
C THR A 43 -2.82 -2.17 -7.52
N ARG A 44 -1.76 -2.78 -6.98
CA ARG A 44 -1.82 -3.64 -5.79
C ARG A 44 -0.93 -3.09 -4.68
N TYR A 45 -1.22 -3.43 -3.43
CA TYR A 45 -0.43 -3.08 -2.25
C TYR A 45 0.01 -4.35 -1.55
N ARG A 46 1.23 -4.38 -1.02
CA ARG A 46 1.70 -5.52 -0.25
C ARG A 46 0.98 -5.55 1.10
N GLY A 47 0.55 -6.74 1.52
CA GLY A 47 -0.10 -6.92 2.82
C GLY A 47 0.75 -6.45 4.00
N GLU A 48 2.07 -6.66 3.93
CA GLU A 48 3.02 -6.23 4.98
C GLU A 48 3.03 -4.70 5.14
N ASP A 49 3.05 -3.95 4.04
CA ASP A 49 3.12 -2.50 4.04
C ASP A 49 1.81 -1.89 4.53
N VAL A 50 0.68 -2.44 4.07
CA VAL A 50 -0.64 -2.01 4.50
C VAL A 50 -0.85 -2.30 5.98
N GLN A 51 -0.40 -3.46 6.47
CA GLN A 51 -0.46 -3.79 7.89
C GLN A 51 0.41 -2.86 8.74
N ALA A 52 1.63 -2.56 8.29
CA ALA A 52 2.51 -1.60 8.96
C ALA A 52 1.91 -0.19 9.00
N TRP A 53 1.23 0.22 7.92
CA TRP A 53 0.52 1.49 7.88
C TRP A 53 -0.68 1.51 8.82
N ILE A 54 -1.50 0.44 8.86
CA ILE A 54 -2.64 0.33 9.78
C ILE A 54 -2.18 0.40 11.24
N ALA A 55 -1.03 -0.22 11.56
CA ALA A 55 -0.46 -0.19 12.90
C ALA A 55 0.04 1.20 13.32
N ASN A 56 0.55 2.00 12.37
CA ASN A 56 1.02 3.36 12.65
C ASN A 56 0.83 4.30 11.45
N PRO A 57 -0.39 4.83 11.21
CA PRO A 57 -0.67 5.62 10.01
C PRO A 57 -0.07 7.04 10.05
N ALA A 58 0.35 7.52 11.22
CA ALA A 58 0.97 8.84 11.41
C ALA A 58 2.50 8.78 11.26
N GLY A 59 3.13 7.69 11.71
CA GLY A 59 4.58 7.48 11.62
C GLY A 59 5.03 6.55 10.49
N TYR A 60 4.11 6.04 9.66
CA TYR A 60 4.49 5.20 8.52
C TYR A 60 5.31 6.00 7.50
N THR A 61 6.47 5.45 7.14
CA THR A 61 7.27 5.93 6.01
C THR A 61 7.43 4.80 5.01
N ALA A 62 7.20 5.10 3.73
CA ALA A 62 7.49 4.16 2.65
C ALA A 62 9.02 4.05 2.51
N ALA A 63 9.63 3.18 3.31
CA ALA A 63 11.02 2.80 3.10
C ALA A 63 11.17 2.34 1.65
N LYS A 64 12.13 2.91 0.89
CA LYS A 64 12.42 2.54 -0.51
C LYS A 64 12.60 1.02 -0.62
N LYS A 65 11.54 0.26 -0.91
CA LYS A 65 11.63 -1.19 -1.02
C LYS A 65 11.72 -1.65 -2.47
N ARG A 66 12.95 -2.10 -2.74
CA ARG A 66 13.42 -3.25 -3.52
C ARG A 66 12.56 -3.72 -4.70
N PRO A 67 13.15 -3.81 -5.92
CA PRO A 67 12.44 -4.30 -7.10
C PRO A 67 11.81 -5.65 -6.77
N VAL A 68 10.56 -5.84 -7.19
CA VAL A 68 9.89 -7.13 -7.21
C VAL A 68 10.88 -8.11 -7.86
N ARG A 69 11.47 -9.02 -7.08
CA ARG A 69 12.17 -10.16 -7.63
C ARG A 69 11.07 -11.03 -8.22
N ARG A 70 10.93 -11.02 -9.54
CA ARG A 70 10.16 -12.05 -10.24
C ARG A 70 10.93 -13.37 -10.07
N PRO A 71 10.24 -14.51 -9.83
CA PRO A 71 10.86 -15.82 -9.93
C PRO A 71 11.39 -16.08 -11.35
#